data_AF-A0A524KTV6-F1
#
_entry.id   AF-A0A524KTV6-F1
#
_cell.length_a   1.000
_cell.length_b   1.000
_cell.length_c   1.000
_cell.angle_alpha   90.00
_cell.angle_beta   90.00
_cell.angle_gamma   90.00
#
_symmetry.space_group_name_H-M   'P 1'
#
loop_
_entity.id
_entity.type
_entity.pdbx_description
1 polymer ?
#
loop_
_entity_poly.entity_id
_entity_poly.type
_entity_poly.pdbx_seq_one_letter_code
_entity_poly.pdbx_strand_id
1 'polypeptide(L)'
;MRNIKKEFYDTNSWGLSTSVDLYGCNPETIRDAKAIKRYIDELCELIEMKKFGETQIVNFGEDEKVAGFSMTQLIETSLVSGHFANHSNNAYIDIFSCKYYEPSVVVEFTKKFFEAKDVKMHYILRN
;
A
#
# COMPACT_ATOMS: atom_id res chain seq x y z
N MET A 1 20.65 -8.60 -9.32
CA MET A 1 19.37 -8.41 -8.58
C MET A 1 18.63 -9.74 -8.55
N ARG A 2 18.05 -10.14 -7.42
CA ARG A 2 17.12 -11.29 -7.39
C ARG A 2 15.96 -10.97 -8.32
N ASN A 3 15.62 -11.91 -9.20
CA ASN A 3 14.48 -11.79 -10.08
C ASN A 3 13.25 -12.32 -9.32
N ILE A 4 12.56 -11.44 -8.60
CA ILE A 4 11.42 -11.79 -7.73
C ILE A 4 10.32 -12.46 -8.56
N LYS A 5 10.11 -12.01 -9.81
CA LYS A 5 9.18 -12.65 -10.75
C LYS A 5 9.51 -14.11 -10.97
N LYS A 6 10.78 -14.42 -11.25
CA LYS A 6 11.23 -15.80 -11.45
C LYS A 6 11.00 -16.62 -10.17
N GLU A 7 11.39 -16.09 -9.02
CA GLU A 7 11.23 -16.78 -7.72
C GLU A 7 9.75 -17.09 -7.42
N PHE A 8 8.85 -16.12 -7.57
CA PHE A 8 7.40 -16.27 -7.37
C PHE A 8 6.81 -17.44 -8.15
N TYR A 9 7.16 -17.58 -9.44
CA TYR A 9 6.64 -18.65 -10.29
C TYR A 9 7.37 -19.98 -10.07
N ASP A 10 8.69 -19.97 -9.83
CA ASP A 10 9.47 -21.19 -9.60
C ASP A 10 9.06 -21.90 -8.30
N THR A 11 8.73 -21.13 -7.25
CA THR A 11 8.29 -21.68 -5.96
C THR A 11 6.79 -21.93 -5.90
N ASN A 12 6.06 -21.63 -6.98
CA ASN A 12 4.60 -21.70 -7.03
C ASN A 12 3.95 -21.00 -5.81
N SER A 13 4.45 -19.81 -5.49
CA SER A 13 4.00 -19.06 -4.32
C SER A 13 2.51 -18.74 -4.42
N TRP A 14 1.80 -18.89 -3.32
CA TRP A 14 0.40 -18.53 -3.19
C TRP A 14 0.16 -17.03 -3.38
N GLY A 15 1.12 -16.20 -2.95
CA GLY A 15 1.02 -14.75 -3.13
C GLY A 15 2.29 -13.98 -2.82
N LEU A 16 2.22 -12.67 -2.99
CA LEU A 16 3.28 -11.71 -2.76
C LEU A 16 2.76 -10.64 -1.78
N SER A 17 3.48 -10.47 -0.68
CA SER A 17 3.26 -9.38 0.27
C SER A 17 4.37 -8.35 0.13
N THR A 18 4.03 -7.10 -0.16
CA THR A 18 4.96 -5.96 -0.13
C THR A 18 4.50 -4.98 0.93
N SER A 19 5.40 -4.60 1.84
CA SER A 19 5.20 -3.50 2.78
C SER A 19 6.00 -2.29 2.30
N VAL A 20 5.37 -1.12 2.32
CA VAL A 20 5.92 0.16 1.86
C VAL A 20 5.82 1.17 2.99
N ASP A 21 6.97 1.56 3.53
CA ASP A 21 7.08 2.57 4.57
C ASP A 21 7.52 3.88 3.93
N LEU A 22 6.61 4.86 3.89
CA LEU A 22 6.86 6.21 3.38
C LEU A 22 7.16 7.17 4.51
N TYR A 23 8.17 8.01 4.32
CA TYR A 23 8.57 9.02 5.30
C TYR A 23 8.50 10.43 4.72
N GLY A 24 7.89 11.34 5.49
CA GLY A 24 7.79 12.75 5.13
C GLY A 24 6.92 13.01 3.89
N CYS A 25 5.75 12.37 3.83
CA CYS A 25 4.71 12.55 2.81
C CYS A 25 4.13 13.97 2.80
N ASN A 26 3.45 14.31 1.70
CA ASN A 26 2.63 15.51 1.61
C ASN A 26 1.43 15.41 2.58
N PRO A 27 1.34 16.29 3.60
CA PRO A 27 0.28 16.24 4.60
C PRO A 27 -1.13 16.37 4.02
N GLU A 28 -1.30 17.11 2.91
CA GLU A 28 -2.61 17.31 2.29
C GLU A 28 -3.17 16.01 1.69
N THR A 29 -2.29 15.11 1.25
CA THR A 29 -2.69 13.84 0.62
C THR A 29 -2.99 12.75 1.64
N ILE A 30 -2.13 12.59 2.67
CA ILE A 30 -2.29 11.54 3.68
C ILE A 30 -3.39 11.85 4.71
N ARG A 31 -3.89 13.09 4.74
CA ARG A 31 -4.99 13.55 5.61
C ARG A 31 -6.31 13.78 4.85
N ASP A 32 -6.37 13.39 3.59
CA ASP A 32 -7.58 13.48 2.77
C ASP A 32 -8.09 12.09 2.41
N ALA A 33 -9.23 11.70 2.97
CA ALA A 33 -9.90 10.44 2.67
C ALA A 33 -10.18 10.26 1.17
N LYS A 34 -10.45 11.34 0.42
CA LYS A 34 -10.68 11.27 -1.03
C LYS A 34 -9.37 11.00 -1.78
N ALA A 35 -8.26 11.60 -1.35
CA ALA A 35 -6.95 11.32 -1.91
C ALA A 35 -6.51 9.88 -1.61
N ILE A 36 -6.71 9.39 -0.38
CA ILE A 36 -6.44 7.99 -0.01
C ILE A 36 -7.29 7.02 -0.83
N LYS A 37 -8.58 7.32 -1.03
CA LYS A 37 -9.43 6.49 -1.90
C LYS A 37 -8.92 6.47 -3.34
N ARG A 38 -8.56 7.63 -3.89
CA ARG A 38 -8.00 7.74 -5.25
C ARG A 38 -6.69 6.95 -5.39
N TYR A 39 -5.80 7.04 -4.40
CA TYR A 39 -4.58 6.23 -4.36
C TYR A 39 -4.89 4.73 -4.51
N ILE A 40 -5.88 4.23 -3.77
CA ILE A 40 -6.25 2.82 -3.82
C ILE A 40 -6.91 2.42 -5.13
N ASP A 41 -7.73 3.30 -5.70
CA ASP A 41 -8.32 3.08 -7.02
C ASP A 41 -7.21 2.93 -8.08
N GLU A 42 -6.24 3.85 -8.11
CA GLU A 42 -5.11 3.85 -9.04
C GLU A 42 -4.12 2.70 -8.77
N LEU A 43 -3.86 2.35 -7.49
CA LEU A 43 -3.01 1.23 -7.13
C LEU A 43 -3.59 -0.09 -7.62
N CYS A 44 -4.90 -0.30 -7.44
CA CYS A 44 -5.58 -1.52 -7.89
C CYS A 44 -5.52 -1.66 -9.41
N GLU A 45 -5.66 -0.54 -10.14
CA GLU A 45 -5.48 -0.51 -11.60
C GLU A 45 -4.03 -0.87 -11.99
N LEU A 46 -3.04 -0.28 -11.31
CA LEU A 46 -1.62 -0.51 -11.56
C LEU A 46 -1.20 -1.97 -11.38
N ILE A 47 -1.71 -2.65 -10.34
CA ILE A 47 -1.43 -4.07 -10.09
C ILE A 47 -2.42 -5.01 -10.81
N GLU A 48 -3.31 -4.44 -11.62
CA GLU A 48 -4.35 -5.15 -12.37
C GLU A 48 -5.17 -6.12 -11.48
N MET A 49 -5.56 -5.64 -10.29
CA MET A 49 -6.39 -6.37 -9.34
C MET A 49 -7.78 -5.72 -9.23
N LYS A 50 -8.80 -6.57 -9.17
CA LYS A 50 -10.18 -6.10 -9.05
C LYS A 50 -10.55 -5.91 -7.59
N LYS A 51 -11.07 -4.73 -7.26
CA LYS A 51 -11.60 -4.42 -5.93
C LYS A 51 -12.86 -5.24 -5.63
N PHE A 52 -13.00 -5.61 -4.37
CA PHE A 52 -14.20 -6.23 -3.82
C PHE A 52 -14.78 -5.34 -2.71
N GLY A 53 -16.02 -4.89 -2.90
CA GLY A 53 -16.68 -3.97 -1.97
C GLY A 53 -16.09 -2.55 -1.96
N GLU A 54 -16.60 -1.72 -1.05
CA GLU A 54 -16.17 -0.34 -0.87
C GLU A 54 -14.87 -0.25 -0.06
N THR A 55 -13.98 0.67 -0.46
CA THR A 55 -12.79 1.01 0.32
C THR A 55 -13.20 1.56 1.68
N GLN A 56 -12.78 0.90 2.76
CA GLN A 56 -13.05 1.38 4.11
C GLN A 56 -11.94 2.35 4.49
N ILE A 57 -12.30 3.56 4.90
CA ILE A 57 -11.36 4.61 5.31
C ILE A 57 -11.91 5.22 6.60
N VAL A 58 -11.14 5.09 7.69
CA VAL A 58 -11.56 5.56 9.01
C VAL A 58 -10.45 6.46 9.56
N ASN A 59 -10.81 7.68 9.96
CA ASN A 59 -9.93 8.55 10.73
C ASN A 59 -10.21 8.34 12.22
N PHE A 60 -9.21 7.92 12.98
CA PHE A 60 -9.36 7.67 14.42
C PHE A 60 -8.04 7.86 15.16
N GLY A 61 -8.12 7.84 16.50
CA GLY A 61 -7.01 8.08 17.43
C GLY A 61 -7.31 9.29 18.29
N GLU A 62 -7.49 9.06 19.60
CA GLU A 62 -7.83 10.11 20.58
C GLU A 62 -6.61 10.97 20.96
N ASP A 63 -5.40 10.40 20.88
CA ASP A 63 -4.13 11.11 21.06
C ASP A 63 -3.58 11.54 19.69
N GLU A 64 -3.23 12.83 19.57
CA GLU A 64 -2.65 13.41 18.34
C GLU A 64 -1.42 12.64 17.82
N LYS A 65 -0.69 11.95 18.69
CA LYS A 65 0.47 11.12 18.32
C LYS A 65 0.10 9.88 17.51
N VAL A 66 -1.12 9.37 17.67
CA VAL A 66 -1.63 8.16 16.98
C VAL A 66 -2.80 8.47 16.04
N ALA A 67 -3.28 9.71 16.01
CA ALA A 67 -4.34 10.14 15.13
C ALA A 67 -3.94 10.01 13.65
N GLY A 68 -4.86 9.49 12.84
CA GLY A 68 -4.61 9.27 11.43
C GLY A 68 -5.68 8.46 10.74
N PHE A 69 -5.55 8.36 9.41
CA PHE A 69 -6.39 7.46 8.63
C PHE A 69 -5.85 6.04 8.70
N SER A 70 -6.76 5.08 8.84
CA SER A 70 -6.50 3.71 8.38
C SER A 70 -7.45 3.38 7.24
N MET A 71 -6.95 2.57 6.32
CA MET A 71 -7.68 2.17 5.13
C MET A 71 -7.51 0.68 4.88
N THR A 72 -8.60 0.04 4.44
CA THR A 72 -8.58 -1.33 3.92
C THR A 72 -9.37 -1.42 2.61
N GLN A 73 -8.86 -2.22 1.68
CA GLN A 73 -9.53 -2.59 0.44
C GLN A 73 -9.33 -4.08 0.17
N LEU A 74 -10.42 -4.84 0.23
CA LEU A 74 -10.42 -6.20 -0.29
C LEU A 74 -10.24 -6.15 -1.81
N ILE A 75 -9.36 -6.97 -2.34
CA ILE A 75 -9.23 -7.22 -3.78
C ILE A 75 -9.51 -8.71 -4.00
N GLU A 76 -9.76 -9.16 -5.22
CA GLU A 76 -10.17 -10.55 -5.48
C GLU A 76 -9.19 -11.56 -4.81
N THR A 77 -9.67 -12.24 -3.75
CA THR A 77 -8.94 -13.19 -2.89
C THR A 77 -7.72 -12.64 -2.13
N SER A 78 -7.66 -11.33 -1.88
CA SER A 78 -6.47 -10.65 -1.36
C SER A 78 -6.81 -9.31 -0.66
N LEU A 79 -5.81 -8.53 -0.20
CA LEU A 79 -6.03 -7.33 0.61
C LEU A 79 -4.95 -6.26 0.38
N VAL A 80 -5.39 -5.00 0.28
CA VAL A 80 -4.54 -3.83 0.49
C VAL A 80 -4.97 -3.13 1.78
N SER A 81 -4.01 -2.74 2.60
CA SER A 81 -4.26 -1.94 3.81
C SER A 81 -3.23 -0.82 3.95
N GLY A 82 -3.56 0.21 4.71
CA GLY A 82 -2.61 1.25 5.02
C GLY A 82 -2.98 2.09 6.23
N HIS A 83 -1.94 2.70 6.82
CA HIS A 83 -2.02 3.59 7.97
C HIS A 83 -1.29 4.89 7.66
N PHE A 84 -1.93 6.02 7.94
CA PHE A 84 -1.46 7.37 7.59
C PHE A 84 -1.34 8.21 8.85
N ALA A 85 -0.12 8.39 9.34
CA ALA A 85 0.16 9.02 10.62
C ALA A 85 0.24 10.55 10.48
N ASN A 86 -0.69 11.27 11.12
CA ASN A 86 -0.77 12.73 11.00
C ASN A 86 0.48 13.40 11.55
N HIS A 87 0.96 12.97 12.72
CA HIS A 87 2.04 13.65 13.44
C HIS A 87 3.39 13.61 12.69
N SER A 88 3.77 12.45 12.15
CA SER A 88 5.06 12.25 11.50
C SER A 88 5.07 12.51 9.99
N ASN A 89 3.88 12.65 9.38
CA ASN A 89 3.70 12.60 7.93
C ASN A 89 4.21 11.29 7.31
N ASN A 90 4.07 10.17 8.01
CA ASN A 90 4.43 8.86 7.47
C ASN A 90 3.19 8.11 7.00
N ALA A 91 3.39 7.22 6.03
CA ALA A 91 2.37 6.27 5.62
C ALA A 91 2.97 4.86 5.55
N TYR A 92 2.21 3.86 5.96
CA TYR A 92 2.62 2.45 5.97
C TYR A 92 1.57 1.69 5.18
N ILE A 93 1.96 1.11 4.04
CA ILE A 93 1.04 0.45 3.12
C ILE A 93 1.45 -1.03 2.97
N ASP A 94 0.48 -1.92 3.13
CA ASP A 94 0.64 -3.36 2.91
C ASP A 94 -0.18 -3.79 1.71
N ILE A 95 0.48 -4.49 0.78
CA ILE A 95 -0.12 -4.96 -0.47
C ILE A 95 0.08 -6.46 -0.53
N PHE A 96 -1.01 -7.20 -0.34
CA PHE A 96 -1.02 -8.64 -0.47
C PHE A 96 -1.84 -9.05 -1.68
N SER A 97 -1.23 -9.78 -2.61
CA SER A 97 -1.88 -10.24 -3.84
C SER A 97 -1.48 -11.68 -4.16
N CYS A 98 -2.43 -12.48 -4.62
CA CYS A 98 -2.18 -13.79 -5.23
C CYS A 98 -1.67 -13.67 -6.69
N LYS A 99 -1.85 -12.51 -7.34
CA LYS A 99 -1.29 -12.19 -8.65
C LYS A 99 0.04 -11.46 -8.49
N TYR A 100 1.04 -11.86 -9.26
CA TYR A 100 2.32 -11.16 -9.32
C TYR A 100 2.14 -9.70 -9.77
N TYR A 101 2.79 -8.79 -9.05
CA TYR A 101 3.03 -7.41 -9.44
C TYR A 101 4.50 -7.08 -9.18
N GLU A 102 5.04 -6.07 -9.85
CA GLU A 102 6.44 -5.66 -9.64
C GLU A 102 6.55 -4.75 -8.41
N PRO A 103 7.20 -5.17 -7.31
CA PRO A 103 7.24 -4.37 -6.07
C PRO A 103 7.86 -2.99 -6.27
N SER A 104 8.90 -2.87 -7.10
CA SER A 104 9.56 -1.58 -7.35
C SER A 104 8.63 -0.58 -8.03
N VAL A 105 7.77 -1.04 -8.94
CA VAL A 105 6.80 -0.18 -9.65
C VAL A 105 5.76 0.36 -8.66
N VAL A 106 5.25 -0.50 -7.78
CA VAL A 106 4.31 -0.12 -6.73
C VAL A 106 4.92 0.88 -5.74
N VAL A 107 6.18 0.66 -5.34
CA VAL A 107 6.90 1.57 -4.43
C VAL A 107 7.10 2.94 -5.06
N GLU A 108 7.53 3.00 -6.32
CA GLU A 108 7.72 4.28 -7.01
C GLU A 108 6.41 5.03 -7.19
N PHE A 109 5.34 4.33 -7.59
CA PHE A 109 3.99 4.89 -7.67
C PHE A 109 3.56 5.47 -6.32
N THR A 110 3.67 4.67 -5.25
CA THR A 110 3.25 5.05 -3.89
C THR A 110 4.05 6.24 -3.36
N LYS A 111 5.38 6.24 -3.55
CA LYS A 111 6.24 7.38 -3.18
C LYS A 111 5.85 8.65 -3.93
N LYS A 112 5.58 8.54 -5.23
CA LYS A 112 5.21 9.68 -6.07
C LYS A 112 3.83 10.24 -5.69
N PHE A 113 2.84 9.37 -5.47
CA PHE A 113 1.47 9.77 -5.15
C PHE A 113 1.41 10.61 -3.87
N PHE A 114 2.12 10.18 -2.83
CA PHE A 114 2.16 10.87 -1.54
C PHE A 114 3.33 11.85 -1.40
N GLU A 115 4.10 12.08 -2.46
CA GLU A 115 5.28 12.97 -2.50
C GLU A 115 6.25 12.73 -1.33
N ALA A 116 6.45 11.47 -0.96
CA ALA A 116 7.29 11.11 0.18
C ALA A 116 8.77 11.39 -0.09
N LYS A 117 9.48 11.88 0.93
CA LYS A 117 10.92 12.18 0.83
C LYS A 117 11.74 10.89 0.76
N ASP A 118 11.39 9.92 1.59
CA ASP A 118 12.08 8.63 1.68
C ASP A 118 11.09 7.46 1.68
N VAL A 119 11.57 6.28 1.27
CA VAL A 119 10.78 5.06 1.22
C VAL A 119 11.63 3.84 1.58
N LYS A 120 11.06 2.93 2.37
CA LYS A 120 11.58 1.58 2.56
C LYS A 120 10.56 0.57 2.05
N MET A 121 11.08 -0.52 1.50
CA MET A 121 10.29 -1.62 0.98
C MET A 121 10.79 -2.93 1.55
N HIS A 122 9.87 -3.76 2.00
CA HIS A 122 10.10 -5.18 2.24
C HIS A 122 9.13 -5.99 1.39
N TYR A 123 9.57 -7.14 0.91
CA TYR A 123 8.70 -8.09 0.24
C TYR A 123 8.92 -9.51 0.76
N ILE A 124 7.86 -10.29 0.75
CA ILE A 124 7.86 -11.70 1.14
C ILE A 124 6.99 -12.48 0.14
N LEU A 125 7.55 -13.56 -0.40
CA LEU A 125 6.78 -14.59 -1.10
C LEU A 125 6.03 -15.43 -0.07
N ARG A 126 4.73 -15.64 -0.31
CA ARG A 126 3.81 -16.35 0.57
C ARG A 126 3.57 -17.72 -0.03
N ASN A 127 3.91 -18.77 0.72
CA ASN A 127 3.80 -20.18 0.31
C ASN A 127 2.82 -20.91 1.22
#